data_AF-A0A850BQZ2-F1
#
_entry.id   AF-A0A850BQZ2-F1
#
_cell.length_a   1.000
_cell.length_b   1.000
_cell.length_c   1.000
_cell.angle_alpha   90.00
_cell.angle_beta   90.00
_cell.angle_gamma   90.00
#
_symmetry.space_group_name_H-M   'P 1'
#
loop_
_entity.id
_entity.type
_entity.pdbx_description
1 polymer ?
#
loop_
_entity_poly.entity_id
_entity_poly.type
_entity_poly.pdbx_seq_one_letter_code
_entity_poly.pdbx_strand_id
1 'polypeptide(L)'
;MGNPLARVIDLREGEGLKVLKTSSILFGLIAAHTLLETARDALFLEKLPARRLPIVYVILAVLAFAVSAATARFVDRFGRKKALLFSLVTSAVGTAAIYSQAPSREVVFGLYLWSGLLGTVLATQFWILAGDLFTVAQGKRLFGVIGAGGVAGAIAGAGAAA
;
A
#
# COMPACT_ATOMS: atom_id res chain seq x y z
N MET A 1 12.39 3.82 -34.93
CA MET A 1 12.41 2.38 -34.58
C MET A 1 11.66 2.22 -33.26
N GLY A 2 10.48 1.60 -33.27
CA GLY A 2 9.61 1.54 -32.10
C GLY A 2 10.20 0.68 -30.99
N ASN A 3 10.19 1.19 -29.75
CA ASN A 3 10.68 0.49 -28.57
C ASN A 3 9.94 -0.86 -28.41
N PRO A 4 10.64 -2.02 -28.42
CA PRO A 4 10.01 -3.34 -28.32
C PRO A 4 9.14 -3.50 -27.06
N LEU A 5 9.49 -2.82 -25.97
CA LEU A 5 8.69 -2.78 -24.75
C LEU A 5 7.32 -2.10 -24.97
N ALA A 6 7.26 -1.06 -25.80
CA ALA A 6 6.00 -0.39 -26.12
C ALA A 6 5.04 -1.27 -26.93
N ARG A 7 5.56 -2.25 -27.69
CA ARG A 7 4.75 -3.25 -28.41
C ARG A 7 4.17 -4.32 -27.50
N VAL A 8 4.93 -4.78 -26.50
CA VAL A 8 4.46 -5.79 -25.53
C VAL A 8 3.46 -5.19 -24.55
N ILE A 9 3.68 -3.94 -24.16
CA ILE A 9 2.84 -3.19 -23.21
C ILE A 9 1.62 -2.56 -23.90
N ASP A 10 1.59 -2.58 -25.25
CA ASP A 10 0.66 -1.81 -26.09
C ASP A 10 0.50 -0.40 -25.51
N LEU A 11 1.59 0.35 -25.37
CA LEU A 11 1.55 1.71 -24.81
C LEU A 11 1.27 2.70 -25.95
N ARG A 12 0.15 3.45 -25.87
CA ARG A 12 -0.18 4.46 -26.89
C ARG A 12 0.42 5.82 -26.55
N GLU A 13 0.56 6.66 -27.59
CA GLU A 13 1.00 8.05 -27.43
C GLU A 13 0.12 8.79 -26.43
N GLY A 14 0.75 9.52 -25.50
CA GLY A 14 0.08 10.24 -24.42
C GLY A 14 -0.23 9.42 -23.15
N GLU A 15 -0.15 8.09 -23.18
CA GLU A 15 -0.43 7.24 -22.00
C GLU A 15 0.79 7.12 -21.06
N GLY A 16 2.01 7.25 -21.60
CA GLY A 16 3.26 6.94 -20.90
C GLY A 16 3.46 7.68 -19.58
N LEU A 17 3.29 9.01 -19.54
CA LEU A 17 3.49 9.79 -18.32
C LEU A 17 2.46 9.43 -17.23
N LYS A 18 1.23 9.12 -17.63
CA LYS A 18 0.15 8.75 -16.71
C LYS A 18 0.40 7.37 -16.10
N VAL A 19 0.84 6.40 -16.92
CA VAL A 19 1.26 5.07 -16.47
C VAL A 19 2.45 5.18 -15.53
N LEU A 20 3.49 5.93 -15.92
CA LEU A 20 4.68 6.12 -15.10
C LEU A 20 4.34 6.71 -13.73
N LYS A 21 3.56 7.80 -13.68
CA LYS A 21 3.13 8.42 -12.41
C LYS A 21 2.35 7.45 -11.53
N THR A 22 1.40 6.71 -12.11
CA THR A 22 0.57 5.77 -11.35
C THR A 22 1.40 4.57 -10.86
N SER A 23 2.31 4.06 -11.69
CA SER A 23 3.26 3.00 -11.34
C SER A 23 4.22 3.45 -10.23
N SER A 24 4.77 4.67 -10.30
CA SER A 24 5.62 5.23 -9.25
C SER A 24 4.88 5.43 -7.92
N ILE A 25 3.60 5.81 -7.95
CA ILE A 25 2.77 5.90 -6.73
C ILE A 25 2.61 4.51 -6.12
N LEU A 26 2.26 3.49 -6.93
CA LEU A 26 2.11 2.13 -6.42
C LEU A 26 3.43 1.57 -5.90
N PHE A 27 4.53 1.80 -6.62
CA PHE A 27 5.87 1.46 -6.19
C PHE A 27 6.17 2.00 -4.79
N GLY A 28 5.97 3.32 -4.57
CA GLY A 28 6.24 3.94 -3.28
C GLY A 28 5.34 3.42 -2.16
N LEU A 29 4.06 3.20 -2.45
CA LEU A 29 3.10 2.62 -1.49
C LEU A 29 3.52 1.21 -1.06
N ILE A 30 3.83 0.34 -2.02
CA ILE A 30 4.21 -1.04 -1.74
C ILE A 30 5.60 -1.11 -1.10
N ALA A 31 6.57 -0.30 -1.54
CA ALA A 31 7.88 -0.25 -0.92
C ALA A 31 7.81 0.14 0.56
N ALA A 32 7.06 1.21 0.88
CA ALA A 32 6.87 1.63 2.26
C ALA A 32 6.11 0.58 3.09
N HIS A 33 5.09 -0.04 2.50
CA HIS A 33 4.32 -1.09 3.17
C HIS A 33 5.17 -2.32 3.49
N THR A 34 5.90 -2.84 2.50
CA THR A 34 6.74 -4.02 2.67
C THR A 34 7.89 -3.76 3.63
N LEU A 35 8.52 -2.58 3.60
CA LEU A 35 9.52 -2.20 4.59
C LEU A 35 8.95 -2.24 6.01
N LEU A 36 7.79 -1.62 6.21
CA LEU A 36 7.13 -1.57 7.51
C LEU A 36 6.64 -2.95 7.97
N GLU A 37 6.18 -3.79 7.04
CA GLU A 37 5.79 -5.18 7.27
C GLU A 37 6.98 -6.04 7.70
N THR A 38 8.13 -5.93 7.05
CA THR A 38 9.33 -6.65 7.50
C THR A 38 9.76 -6.20 8.89
N ALA A 39 9.77 -4.88 9.14
CA ALA A 39 10.16 -4.33 10.44
C ALA A 39 9.18 -4.73 11.56
N ARG A 40 7.87 -4.66 11.33
CA ARG A 40 6.86 -5.03 12.34
C ARG A 40 6.94 -6.52 12.67
N ASP A 41 7.18 -7.38 11.68
CA ASP A 41 7.17 -8.82 11.87
C ASP A 41 8.38 -9.25 12.70
N ALA A 42 9.56 -8.67 12.43
CA ALA A 42 10.76 -8.86 13.23
C ALA A 42 10.56 -8.39 14.68
N LEU A 43 10.07 -7.16 14.89
CA LEU A 43 9.79 -6.61 16.22
C LEU A 43 8.75 -7.44 16.97
N PHE A 44 7.71 -7.92 16.28
CA PHE A 44 6.67 -8.75 16.86
C PHE A 44 7.23 -10.06 17.39
N LEU A 45 8.02 -10.76 16.59
CA LEU A 45 8.62 -12.02 17.00
C LEU A 45 9.70 -11.85 18.09
N GLU A 46 10.34 -10.69 18.16
CA GLU A 46 11.28 -10.36 19.24
C GLU A 46 10.58 -10.16 20.60
N LYS A 47 9.42 -9.46 20.62
CA LYS A 47 8.75 -9.07 21.88
C LYS A 47 7.59 -9.98 22.29
N LEU A 48 6.96 -10.66 21.34
CA LEU A 48 5.74 -11.44 21.52
C LEU A 48 5.92 -12.88 21.00
N PRO A 49 5.29 -13.87 21.65
CA PRO A 49 5.37 -15.24 21.20
C PRO A 49 4.56 -15.45 19.92
N ALA A 50 5.11 -16.20 18.96
CA ALA A 50 4.51 -16.49 17.65
C ALA A 50 3.06 -17.04 17.73
N ARG A 51 2.70 -17.73 18.82
CA ARG A 51 1.32 -18.18 19.08
C ARG A 51 0.26 -17.08 19.11
N ARG A 52 0.66 -15.80 19.19
CA ARG A 52 -0.24 -14.64 19.13
C ARG A 52 -0.55 -14.19 17.70
N LEU A 53 0.22 -14.62 16.70
CA LEU A 53 -0.03 -14.25 15.29
C LEU A 53 -1.45 -14.61 14.81
N PRO A 54 -2.01 -15.80 15.12
CA PRO A 54 -3.36 -16.13 14.68
C PRO A 54 -4.41 -15.14 15.17
N ILE A 55 -4.34 -14.72 16.44
CA ILE A 55 -5.31 -13.77 16.99
C ILE A 55 -5.12 -12.36 16.40
N VAL A 56 -3.87 -11.95 16.15
CA VAL A 56 -3.58 -10.68 15.47
C VAL A 56 -4.15 -10.68 14.06
N TYR A 57 -4.02 -11.77 13.31
CA TYR A 57 -4.60 -11.90 11.97
C TYR A 57 -6.13 -11.86 11.99
N VAL A 58 -6.78 -12.51 12.96
CA VAL A 58 -8.25 -12.45 13.10
C VAL A 58 -8.70 -11.02 13.38
N ILE A 59 -8.05 -10.33 14.33
CA ILE A 59 -8.35 -8.93 14.65
C ILE A 59 -8.13 -8.05 13.41
N LEU A 60 -6.99 -8.23 12.75
CA LEU A 60 -6.65 -7.47 11.55
C LEU A 60 -7.68 -7.70 10.43
N ALA A 61 -8.14 -8.92 10.20
CA ALA A 61 -9.15 -9.22 9.19
C ALA A 61 -10.49 -8.51 9.48
N VAL A 62 -10.95 -8.56 10.73
CA VAL A 62 -12.19 -7.87 11.14
C VAL A 62 -12.06 -6.36 10.97
N LEU A 63 -10.95 -5.78 11.44
CA LEU A 63 -10.70 -4.35 11.32
C LEU A 63 -10.52 -3.93 9.86
N ALA A 64 -9.82 -4.72 9.05
CA ALA A 64 -9.60 -4.46 7.63
C ALA A 64 -10.94 -4.42 6.86
N PHE A 65 -11.87 -5.32 7.16
CA PHE A 65 -13.20 -5.31 6.56
C PHE A 65 -13.97 -4.02 6.92
N ALA A 66 -14.01 -3.67 8.21
CA ALA A 66 -14.68 -2.47 8.68
C ALA A 66 -14.06 -1.19 8.10
N VAL A 67 -12.73 -1.10 8.11
CA VAL A 67 -11.96 0.05 7.64
C VAL A 67 -12.02 0.18 6.12
N SER A 68 -12.05 -0.91 5.36
CA SER A 68 -12.21 -0.87 3.90
C SER A 68 -13.57 -0.26 3.52
N ALA A 69 -14.65 -0.69 4.18
CA ALA A 69 -15.98 -0.11 3.96
C ALA A 69 -16.07 1.37 4.40
N ALA A 70 -15.39 1.75 5.49
CA ALA A 70 -15.29 3.15 5.91
C ALA A 70 -14.48 3.99 4.92
N THR A 71 -13.40 3.43 4.38
CA THR A 71 -12.50 4.07 3.42
C THR A 71 -13.21 4.37 2.10
N ALA A 72 -14.01 3.43 1.58
CA ALA A 72 -14.79 3.66 0.37
C ALA A 72 -15.73 4.89 0.54
N ARG A 73 -16.49 4.93 1.66
CA ARG A 73 -17.36 6.07 1.98
C ARG A 73 -16.59 7.39 2.18
N PHE A 74 -15.42 7.31 2.80
CA PHE A 74 -14.54 8.48 3.00
C PHE A 74 -14.05 9.04 1.66
N VAL A 75 -13.63 8.16 0.75
CA VAL A 75 -13.23 8.52 -0.62
C VAL A 75 -14.37 9.16 -1.39
N ASP A 76 -15.59 8.62 -1.29
CA ASP A 76 -16.78 9.15 -1.96
C ASP A 76 -17.12 10.56 -1.45
N ARG A 77 -16.99 10.79 -0.14
CA ARG A 77 -17.33 12.07 0.50
C ARG A 77 -16.30 13.17 0.26
N PHE A 78 -15.01 12.87 0.37
CA PHE A 78 -13.93 13.88 0.36
C PHE A 78 -13.17 13.94 -0.97
N GLY A 79 -13.41 12.99 -1.86
CA GLY A 79 -12.73 12.85 -3.14
C GLY A 79 -11.43 12.05 -3.03
N ARG A 80 -11.20 11.20 -4.04
CA ARG A 80 -10.13 10.18 -4.12
C ARG A 80 -8.75 10.73 -3.81
N LYS A 81 -8.36 11.83 -4.48
CA LYS A 81 -7.03 12.43 -4.31
C LYS A 81 -6.82 12.99 -2.90
N LYS A 82 -7.82 13.70 -2.36
CA LYS A 82 -7.72 14.29 -1.02
C LYS A 82 -7.73 13.21 0.06
N ALA A 83 -8.56 12.18 -0.11
CA ALA A 83 -8.57 11.01 0.76
C ALA A 83 -7.19 10.32 0.78
N LEU A 84 -6.60 10.07 -0.39
CA LEU A 84 -5.28 9.43 -0.49
C LEU A 84 -4.18 10.26 0.15
N LEU A 85 -4.15 11.57 -0.10
CA LEU A 85 -3.18 12.47 0.52
C LEU A 85 -3.34 12.52 2.04
N PHE A 86 -4.57 12.61 2.54
CA PHE A 86 -4.85 12.58 3.97
C PHE A 86 -4.35 11.27 4.59
N SER A 87 -4.74 10.12 4.02
CA SER A 87 -4.30 8.82 4.51
C SER A 87 -2.79 8.64 4.44
N LEU A 88 -2.10 9.14 3.41
CA LEU A 88 -0.63 9.13 3.32
C LEU A 88 0.02 9.94 4.45
N VAL A 89 -0.45 11.16 4.70
CA VAL A 89 0.09 12.01 5.78
C VAL A 89 -0.18 11.37 7.14
N THR A 90 -1.40 10.89 7.38
CA THR A 90 -1.75 10.17 8.62
C THR A 90 -0.91 8.90 8.79
N SER A 91 -0.64 8.17 7.71
CA SER A 91 0.22 6.99 7.71
C SER A 91 1.65 7.34 8.13
N ALA A 92 2.22 8.37 7.52
CA ALA A 92 3.58 8.82 7.82
C ALA A 92 3.71 9.32 9.27
N VAL A 93 2.82 10.21 9.70
CA VAL A 93 2.83 10.77 11.05
C VAL A 93 2.56 9.69 12.10
N GLY A 94 1.54 8.85 11.90
CA GLY A 94 1.20 7.79 12.84
C GLY A 94 2.30 6.74 12.96
N THR A 95 2.94 6.37 11.85
CA THR A 95 4.08 5.43 11.88
C THR A 95 5.29 6.05 12.60
N ALA A 96 5.61 7.32 12.35
CA ALA A 96 6.68 8.02 13.06
C ALA A 96 6.40 8.16 14.56
N ALA A 97 5.15 8.43 14.94
CA ALA A 97 4.72 8.56 16.34
C ALA A 97 4.72 7.21 17.09
N ILE A 98 4.47 6.09 16.40
CA ILE A 98 4.60 4.76 16.99
C ILE A 98 6.09 4.40 17.13
N TYR A 99 6.90 4.70 16.12
CA TYR A 99 8.33 4.39 16.11
C TYR A 99 9.13 5.19 17.15
N SER A 100 8.66 6.37 17.55
CA SER A 100 9.31 7.16 18.61
C SER A 100 9.08 6.62 20.03
N GLN A 101 8.18 5.65 20.21
CA GLN A 101 7.91 5.02 21.50
C GLN A 101 8.87 3.86 21.76
N ALA A 102 9.14 3.58 23.04
CA ALA A 102 9.90 2.39 23.41
C ALA A 102 9.17 1.12 22.96
N PRO A 103 9.88 0.11 22.40
CA PRO A 103 9.25 -1.09 21.84
C PRO A 103 8.75 -2.04 22.94
N SER A 104 7.60 -1.70 23.54
CA SER A 104 6.86 -2.56 24.46
C SER A 104 5.99 -3.57 23.70
N ARG A 105 5.45 -4.55 24.42
CA ARG A 105 4.58 -5.59 23.83
C ARG A 105 3.32 -4.97 23.22
N GLU A 106 2.76 -3.96 23.88
CA GLU A 106 1.55 -3.26 23.47
C GLU A 106 1.82 -2.40 22.22
N VAL A 107 2.95 -1.70 22.19
CA VAL A 107 3.36 -0.86 21.06
C VAL A 107 3.57 -1.72 19.82
N VAL A 108 4.28 -2.84 19.95
CA VAL A 108 4.55 -3.73 18.82
C VAL A 108 3.27 -4.44 18.33
N PHE A 109 2.37 -4.83 19.24
CA PHE A 109 1.06 -5.36 18.86
C PHE A 109 0.24 -4.31 18.10
N GLY A 110 0.22 -3.07 18.58
CA GLY A 110 -0.44 -1.94 17.93
C GLY A 110 0.17 -1.61 16.57
N LEU A 111 1.50 -1.63 16.45
CA LEU A 111 2.23 -1.43 15.20
C LEU A 111 1.84 -2.48 14.14
N TYR A 112 1.63 -3.73 14.57
CA TYR A 112 1.19 -4.81 13.69
C TYR A 112 -0.17 -4.51 13.07
N LEU A 113 -1.15 -4.15 13.91
CA LEU A 113 -2.49 -3.80 13.45
C LEU A 113 -2.47 -2.53 12.60
N TRP A 114 -1.77 -1.49 13.05
CA TRP A 114 -1.62 -0.21 12.37
C TRP A 114 -1.13 -0.40 10.93
N SER A 115 0.03 -1.02 10.77
CA SER A 115 0.66 -1.24 9.46
C SER A 115 -0.20 -2.11 8.52
N GLY A 116 -0.90 -3.11 9.05
CA GLY A 116 -1.81 -3.95 8.25
C GLY A 116 -3.03 -3.17 7.76
N LEU A 117 -3.58 -2.30 8.61
CA LEU A 117 -4.66 -1.40 8.24
C LEU A 117 -4.20 -0.34 7.24
N LEU A 118 -2.99 0.20 7.38
CA LEU A 118 -2.41 1.12 6.40
C LEU A 118 -2.31 0.47 5.02
N GLY A 119 -1.78 -0.75 4.94
CA GLY A 119 -1.72 -1.51 3.69
C GLY A 119 -3.10 -1.66 3.05
N THR A 120 -4.11 -2.04 3.85
CA THR A 120 -5.49 -2.20 3.39
C THR A 120 -6.08 -0.88 2.87
N VAL A 121 -5.97 0.20 3.64
CA VAL A 121 -6.52 1.52 3.30
C VAL A 121 -5.86 2.07 2.05
N LEU A 122 -4.53 2.14 2.04
CA LEU A 122 -3.78 2.75 0.95
C LEU A 122 -3.93 1.95 -0.35
N ALA A 123 -3.93 0.62 -0.29
CA ALA A 123 -4.19 -0.22 -1.46
C ALA A 123 -5.61 0.01 -1.99
N THR A 124 -6.62 0.03 -1.12
CA THR A 124 -8.02 0.27 -1.51
C THR A 124 -8.16 1.63 -2.20
N GLN A 125 -7.63 2.70 -1.60
CA GLN A 125 -7.74 4.05 -2.16
C GLN A 125 -6.96 4.20 -3.47
N PHE A 126 -5.79 3.56 -3.56
CA PHE A 126 -5.01 3.54 -4.80
C PHE A 126 -5.82 2.89 -5.93
N TRP A 127 -6.42 1.72 -5.71
CA TRP A 127 -7.16 1.02 -6.75
C TRP A 127 -8.45 1.74 -7.15
N ILE A 128 -9.13 2.41 -6.21
CA ILE A 128 -10.25 3.30 -6.54
C ILE A 128 -9.77 4.45 -7.44
N LEU A 129 -8.68 5.13 -7.06
CA LEU A 129 -8.12 6.22 -7.86
C LEU A 129 -7.68 5.74 -9.25
N ALA A 130 -7.04 4.57 -9.35
CA ALA A 130 -6.62 3.99 -10.62
C ALA A 130 -7.83 3.65 -11.51
N GLY A 131 -8.91 3.11 -10.93
CA GLY A 131 -10.15 2.83 -11.65
C GLY A 131 -10.80 4.08 -12.26
N ASP A 132 -10.70 5.22 -11.59
CA ASP A 132 -11.19 6.50 -12.14
C ASP A 132 -10.24 7.11 -13.18
N LEU A 133 -8.93 6.86 -13.06
CA LEU A 133 -7.94 7.39 -13.98
C LEU A 133 -7.95 6.65 -15.32
N PHE A 134 -8.21 5.35 -15.36
CA PHE A 134 -8.08 4.55 -16.57
C PHE A 134 -9.42 3.99 -17.03
N THR A 135 -9.67 4.07 -18.33
CA THR A 135 -10.84 3.38 -18.92
C THR A 135 -10.67 1.86 -18.81
N VAL A 136 -11.76 1.11 -18.95
CA VAL A 136 -11.73 -0.37 -18.94
C VAL A 136 -10.74 -0.94 -19.97
N ALA A 137 -10.69 -0.37 -21.17
CA ALA A 137 -9.77 -0.78 -22.24
C ALA A 137 -8.30 -0.48 -21.89
N GLN A 138 -8.04 0.66 -21.25
CA GLN A 138 -6.71 0.99 -20.73
C GLN A 138 -6.30 0.07 -19.59
N GLY A 139 -7.23 -0.24 -18.66
CA GLY A 139 -6.98 -1.13 -17.54
C GLY A 139 -6.48 -2.51 -17.98
N LYS A 140 -7.15 -3.14 -18.96
CA LYS A 140 -6.75 -4.45 -19.51
C LYS A 140 -5.32 -4.51 -20.04
N ARG A 141 -4.79 -3.39 -20.54
CA ARG A 141 -3.46 -3.28 -21.13
C ARG A 141 -2.40 -2.80 -20.13
N LEU A 142 -2.74 -1.76 -19.36
CA LEU A 142 -1.76 -0.97 -18.60
C LEU A 142 -1.64 -1.41 -17.14
N PHE A 143 -2.64 -2.09 -16.56
CA PHE A 143 -2.59 -2.47 -15.14
C PHE A 143 -1.51 -3.51 -14.86
N GLY A 144 -1.12 -4.33 -15.84
CA GLY A 144 0.03 -5.22 -15.71
C GLY A 144 1.33 -4.45 -15.44
N VAL A 145 1.58 -3.37 -16.19
CA VAL A 145 2.78 -2.54 -16.02
C VAL A 145 2.72 -1.66 -14.77
N ILE A 146 1.54 -1.14 -14.45
CA ILE A 146 1.34 -0.42 -13.18
C ILE A 146 1.61 -1.37 -12.00
N GLY A 147 1.05 -2.59 -12.05
CA GLY A 147 1.27 -3.63 -11.06
C GLY A 147 2.72 -4.08 -10.94
N ALA A 148 3.46 -4.15 -12.05
CA ALA A 148 4.90 -4.42 -12.03
C ALA A 148 5.69 -3.38 -11.22
N GLY A 149 5.25 -2.11 -11.23
CA GLY A 149 5.78 -1.08 -10.33
C GLY A 149 5.56 -1.43 -8.85
N GLY A 150 4.40 -1.98 -8.50
CA GLY A 150 4.14 -2.50 -7.16
C GLY A 150 5.07 -3.65 -6.77
N VAL A 151 5.30 -4.61 -7.68
CA VAL A 151 6.25 -5.73 -7.44
C VAL A 151 7.67 -5.22 -7.22
N ALA A 152 8.14 -4.30 -8.07
CA ALA A 152 9.44 -3.66 -7.89
C ALA A 152 9.52 -2.92 -6.55
N GLY A 153 8.42 -2.28 -6.13
CA GLY A 153 8.30 -1.64 -4.83
C GLY A 153 8.47 -2.64 -3.69
N ALA A 154 7.80 -3.80 -3.75
CA ALA A 154 7.92 -4.84 -2.74
C ALA A 154 9.37 -5.33 -2.59
N ILE A 155 10.06 -5.57 -3.71
CA ILE A 155 11.48 -5.97 -3.71
C ILE A 155 12.34 -4.90 -3.05
N ALA A 156 12.17 -3.63 -3.45
CA ALA A 156 12.94 -2.52 -2.90
C ALA A 156 12.67 -2.32 -1.39
N GLY A 157 11.41 -2.41 -0.97
CA GLY A 157 11.01 -2.27 0.42
C GLY A 157 11.54 -3.39 1.31
N ALA A 158 11.42 -4.65 0.85
CA ALA A 158 11.99 -5.80 1.56
C ALA A 158 13.51 -5.72 1.64
N GLY A 159 14.19 -5.37 0.54
CA GLY A 159 15.64 -5.24 0.49
C GLY A 159 16.19 -4.11 1.36
N ALA A 160 15.45 -3.01 1.52
CA ALA A 160 15.84 -1.91 2.41
C ALA A 160 15.64 -2.22 3.91
N ALA A 161 14.85 -3.24 4.23
CA ALA A 161 14.58 -3.67 5.61
C ALA A 161 15.49 -4.81 6.09
N ALA A 162 16.21 -5.47 5.17
CA ALA A 162 17.16 -6.56 5.44
C ALA A 162 18.53 -6.03 5.87
#